data_AF-A0A497C4B1-F1
#
_entry.id   AF-A0A497C4B1-F1
#
_cell.length_a   1.000
_cell.length_b   1.000
_cell.length_c   1.000
_cell.angle_alpha   90.00
_cell.angle_beta   90.00
_cell.angle_gamma   90.00
#
_symmetry.space_group_name_H-M   'P 1'
#
loop_
_entity.id
_entity.type
_entity.pdbx_description
1 polymer ?
#
loop_
_entity_poly.entity_id
_entity_poly.type
_entity_poly.pdbx_seq_one_letter_code
_entity_poly.pdbx_strand_id
1 'polypeptide(L)' 'MNNPAKAALLLILLLFLIVAFFALTGVDVRKPEQSAVKLAEKVLQLNRAINQMARNVIFSIRMWFTETFSR' A
#
# COMPACT_ATOMS: atom_id res chain seq x y z
N MET A 1 -26.90 -7.47 -14.31
CA MET A 1 -26.16 -6.91 -13.14
C MET A 1 -27.12 -6.53 -12.02
N ASN A 2 -27.76 -7.50 -11.36
CA ASN A 2 -28.57 -7.28 -10.14
C ASN A 2 -28.64 -8.61 -9.38
N ASN A 3 -27.50 -9.08 -8.86
CA ASN A 3 -27.47 -10.25 -7.99
C ASN A 3 -27.18 -9.79 -6.56
N PRO A 4 -28.21 -9.66 -5.70
CA PRO A 4 -28.06 -9.16 -4.34
C PRO A 4 -27.13 -10.04 -3.50
N ALA A 5 -27.00 -11.33 -3.80
CA ALA A 5 -26.06 -12.21 -3.12
C ALA A 5 -24.59 -11.83 -3.41
N LYS A 6 -24.27 -11.45 -4.65
CA LYS A 6 -22.92 -10.97 -5.00
C LYS A 6 -22.62 -9.61 -4.35
N ALA A 7 -23.61 -8.73 -4.29
CA ALA A 7 -23.48 -7.44 -3.61
C ALA A 7 -23.28 -7.60 -2.09
N ALA A 8 -24.00 -8.53 -1.46
CA ALA A 8 -23.85 -8.85 -0.04
C ALA A 8 -22.46 -9.44 0.27
N LEU A 9 -21.97 -10.36 -0.57
CA LEU A 9 -20.61 -10.92 -0.43
C LEU A 9 -19.53 -9.84 -0.58
N LEU A 10 -19.69 -8.93 -1.54
CA LEU A 10 -18.78 -7.78 -1.68
C LEU A 10 -18.80 -6.87 -0.46
N LEU A 11 -19.98 -6.60 0.12
CA LEU A 11 -20.10 -5.81 1.35
C LEU A 11 -19.42 -6.48 2.54
N ILE A 12 -19.59 -7.79 2.70
CA ILE A 12 -18.95 -8.57 3.78
C ILE A 12 -17.43 -8.55 3.60
N LEU A 13 -16.94 -8.77 2.39
CA LEU A 13 -15.51 -8.70 2.08
C LEU A 13 -14.94 -7.32 2.39
N LEU A 14 -15.67 -6.26 2.03
CA LEU A 14 -15.25 -4.88 2.22
C LEU A 14 -15.22 -4.52 3.71
N LEU A 15 -16.22 -4.95 4.49
CA LEU A 15 -16.20 -4.85 5.95
C LEU A 15 -15.02 -5.61 6.56
N PHE A 16 -14.73 -6.82 6.07
CA PHE A 16 -13.61 -7.62 6.56
C PHE A 16 -12.26 -6.94 6.28
N LEU A 17 -12.10 -6.36 5.08
CA LEU A 17 -10.89 -5.58 4.73
C LEU A 17 -10.72 -4.37 5.63
N ILE A 18 -11.80 -3.67 5.97
CA ILE A 18 -11.75 -2.54 6.90
C ILE A 18 -11.32 -3.00 8.30
N VAL A 19 -11.92 -4.07 8.83
CA VAL A 19 -11.56 -4.61 10.14
C VAL A 19 -10.11 -5.12 10.17
N ALA A 20 -9.69 -5.86 9.15
CA ALA A 20 -8.32 -6.34 9.00
C ALA A 20 -7.33 -5.17 8.89
N PHE A 21 -7.70 -4.11 8.17
CA PHE A 21 -6.89 -2.89 8.09
C PHE A 21 -6.70 -2.24 9.47
N PHE A 22 -7.78 -2.05 10.25
CA PHE A 22 -7.69 -1.51 11.61
C PHE A 22 -6.88 -2.42 12.55
N ALA A 23 -7.04 -3.74 12.45
CA ALA A 23 -6.28 -4.70 13.23
C ALA A 23 -4.77 -4.68 12.91
N LEU A 24 -4.40 -4.64 11.63
CA LEU A 24 -3.01 -4.62 11.18
C LEU A 24 -2.33 -3.25 11.37
N THR A 25 -3.09 -2.17 11.32
CA THR A 25 -2.55 -0.82 11.52
C THR A 25 -2.47 -0.44 12.99
N GLY A 26 -3.23 -1.11 13.88
CA GLY A 26 -3.28 -0.77 15.31
C GLY A 26 -3.91 0.59 15.58
N VAL A 27 -4.77 1.04 14.65
CA VAL A 27 -5.48 2.31 14.73
C VAL A 27 -6.61 2.18 15.74
N ASP A 28 -6.46 2.86 16.87
CA ASP A 28 -7.50 2.93 17.89
C ASP A 28 -8.51 4.02 17.47
N VAL A 29 -9.75 3.59 17.19
CA VAL A 29 -10.86 4.47 16.78
C VAL A 29 -11.20 5.48 17.88
N ARG A 30 -10.85 5.18 19.14
CA ARG A 30 -11.07 6.06 20.29
C ARG A 30 -10.12 7.26 20.33
N LYS A 31 -9.03 7.24 19.54
CA LYS A 31 -8.03 8.33 19.45
C LYS A 31 -7.70 8.62 17.98
N PRO A 32 -8.64 9.22 17.24
CA PRO A 32 -8.51 9.41 15.79
C PRO A 32 -7.28 10.25 15.39
N GLU A 33 -6.90 11.23 16.21
CA GLU A 33 -5.73 12.09 15.94
C GLU A 33 -4.41 11.30 15.97
N GLN A 34 -4.19 10.47 17.00
CA GLN A 34 -2.97 9.66 17.12
C GLN A 34 -2.90 8.61 16.00
N SER A 35 -4.06 8.08 15.62
CA SER A 35 -4.18 7.12 14.53
C SER A 35 -3.89 7.73 13.16
N ALA A 36 -4.35 8.96 12.90
CA ALA A 36 -4.03 9.69 11.69
C ALA A 36 -2.52 9.98 11.57
N VAL A 37 -1.86 10.35 12.66
CA VAL A 37 -0.40 10.55 12.70
C VAL A 37 0.34 9.25 12.39
N LYS A 38 -0.04 8.14 13.03
CA LYS A 38 0.57 6.82 12.74
C LYS A 38 0.37 6.38 11.29
N LEU A 39 -0.82 6.62 10.73
CA LEU A 39 -1.09 6.32 9.32
C LEU A 39 -0.23 7.19 8.39
N ALA A 40 -0.12 8.49 8.68
CA ALA A 40 0.74 9.39 7.93
C ALA A 40 2.21 8.94 7.98
N GLU A 41 2.71 8.53 9.15
CA GLU A 41 4.05 7.96 9.29
C GLU A 41 4.24 6.68 8.44
N LYS A 42 3.28 5.75 8.48
CA LYS A 42 3.35 4.52 7.65
C LYS A 42 3.33 4.84 6.15
N VAL A 43 2.52 5.81 5.73
CA VAL A 43 2.47 6.27 4.32
C VAL A 43 3.80 6.91 3.92
N LEU A 44 4.41 7.71 4.81
CA LEU A 44 5.69 8.35 4.55
C LEU A 44 6.84 7.33 4.48
N GLN A 45 6.82 6.30 5.33
CA GLN A 45 7.73 5.15 5.25
C GLN A 45 7.58 4.39 3.94
N LEU A 46 6.34 4.10 3.51
CA LEU A 46 6.04 3.50 2.21
C LEU A 46 6.58 4.35 1.06
N ASN A 47 6.38 5.66 1.09
CA ASN A 47 6.88 6.56 0.05
C ASN A 47 8.41 6.56 -0.04
N ARG A 48 9.10 6.51 1.11
CA ARG A 48 10.57 6.37 1.15
C ARG A 48 11.02 5.03 0.57
N ALA A 49 10.36 3.94 0.93
CA ALA A 49 10.66 2.61 0.42
C ALA A 49 10.44 2.52 -1.10
N ILE A 50 9.34 3.08 -1.61
CA ILE A 50 9.04 3.16 -3.04
C ILE A 50 10.09 4.00 -3.77
N ASN A 51 10.47 5.15 -3.24
CA ASN A 51 11.51 5.99 -3.85
C ASN A 51 12.87 5.28 -3.91
N GLN A 52 13.22 4.52 -2.87
CA GLN A 52 14.45 3.74 -2.86
C GLN A 52 14.39 2.58 -3.87
N MET A 53 13.26 1.90 -3.95
CA MET A 53 13.02 0.85 -4.94
C MET A 53 13.06 1.40 -6.37
N ALA A 54 12.43 2.55 -6.62
CA ALA A 54 12.44 3.22 -7.91
C ALA A 54 13.86 3.63 -8.32
N ARG A 55 14.67 4.17 -7.39
CA ARG A 55 16.09 4.46 -7.66
C ARG A 55 16.88 3.20 -8.01
N ASN A 56 16.65 2.09 -7.31
CA ASN A 56 17.31 0.83 -7.60
C ASN A 56 16.91 0.28 -8.98
N VAL A 57 15.63 0.38 -9.33
CA VAL A 57 15.12 -0.02 -10.65
C VAL A 57 15.70 0.86 -11.77
N ILE A 58 15.74 2.18 -11.57
CA ILE A 58 16.37 3.09 -12.53
C ILE A 58 17.85 2.77 -12.70
N PHE A 59 18.55 2.46 -11.60
CA PHE A 59 19.95 2.09 -11.63
C PHE A 59 20.18 0.75 -12.37
N SER A 60 19.36 -0.26 -12.10
CA SER A 60 19.44 -1.55 -12.80
C SER A 60 19.14 -1.42 -14.30
N ILE A 61 18.15 -0.59 -14.66
CA ILE A 61 17.84 -0.30 -16.07
C ILE A 61 19.02 0.41 -16.74
N ARG A 62 19.61 1.42 -16.08
CA ARG A 62 20.76 2.15 -16.63
C ARG A 62 21.96 1.23 -16.84
N MET A 63 22.29 0.38 -15.87
CA MET A 63 23.35 -0.62 -15.99
C MET A 63 23.10 -1.56 -17.17
N TRP A 64 21.87 -2.08 -17.30
CA TRP A 64 21.50 -2.97 -18.39
C TRP A 64 21.66 -2.34 -19.78
N PHE A 65 21.26 -1.07 -19.95
CA PHE A 65 21.52 -0.34 -21.19
C PHE A 65 23.00 -0.11 -21.44
N THR A 66 23.77 0.21 -20.39
CA THR A 66 25.21 0.46 -20.53
C THR A 66 25.94 -0.82 -20.95
N GLU A 67 25.61 -1.96 -20.36
CA GLU A 67 26.15 -3.27 -20.77
C GLU A 67 25.76 -3.64 -22.20
N THR A 68 24.50 -3.40 -22.58
CA THR A 68 23.99 -3.76 -23.92
C THR A 68 24.62 -2.92 -25.04
N PHE A 69 24.90 -1.62 -24.80
CA PHE A 69 25.54 -0.73 -25.78
C PHE A 69 27.07 -0.74 -25.74
N SER A 70 27.68 -1.34 -24.72
CA SER A 70 29.15 -1.50 -24.60
C SER A 70 29.70 -2.76 -25.26
N ARG A 71 28.83 -3.66 -25.73
CA ARG A 71 29.18 -4.82 -26.58
C ARG A 71 28.96 -4.47 -28.05
#